data_AF-A0A523K886-F1
#
_entry.id   AF-A0A523K886-F1
#
_cell.length_a   1.000
_cell.length_b   1.000
_cell.length_c   1.000
_cell.angle_alpha   90.00
_cell.angle_beta   90.00
_cell.angle_gamma   90.00
#
_symmetry.space_group_name_H-M   'P 1'
#
loop_
_entity.id
_entity.type
_entity.pdbx_description
1 polymer ?
#
loop_
_entity_poly.entity_id
_entity_poly.type
_entity_poly.pdbx_seq_one_letter_code
_entity_poly.pdbx_strand_id
1 'polypeptide(L)' 'HSEGEERFLTFGVDVSGKALVVAHSEHGDTIRIISSREMTRQERRAYETTR' A
#
# COMPACT_ATOMS: atom_id res chain seq x y z
N HIS A 1 0.06 -16.09 19.27
CA HIS A 1 -0.69 -14.87 18.93
C HIS A 1 0.30 -13.72 18.93
N SER A 2 0.55 -13.11 17.77
CA SER A 2 1.40 -11.91 17.66
C SER A 2 0.49 -10.74 17.38
N GLU A 3 0.03 -10.11 18.46
CA GLU A 3 -0.53 -8.77 18.44
C GLU A 3 0.66 -7.80 18.37
N GLY A 4 0.69 -6.84 17.44
CA GLY A 4 1.54 -5.65 17.65
C GLY A 4 2.47 -5.15 16.54
N GLU A 5 2.25 -5.43 15.26
CA GLU A 5 2.73 -4.52 14.21
C GLU A 5 1.52 -4.01 13.42
N GLU A 6 1.25 -2.71 13.49
CA GLU A 6 0.27 -2.05 12.61
C GLU A 6 0.76 -2.18 11.17
N ARG A 7 -0.06 -2.82 10.33
CA ARG A 7 0.24 -3.01 8.92
C ARG A 7 -0.64 -2.08 8.12
N PHE A 8 0.00 -1.18 7.39
CA PHE A 8 -0.65 -0.18 6.58
C PHE A 8 -0.58 -0.58 5.10
N LEU A 9 -1.66 -0.31 4.38
CA LEU A 9 -1.74 -0.45 2.93
C LEU A 9 -1.84 0.93 2.30
N THR A 10 -0.81 1.32 1.54
CA THR A 10 -0.80 2.58 0.79
C THR A 10 -1.09 2.31 -0.67
N PHE A 11 -2.02 3.08 -1.23
CA PHE A 11 -2.42 3.04 -2.62
C PHE A 11 -1.78 4.23 -3.34
N GLY A 12 -1.06 3.97 -4.44
CA GLY A 12 -0.36 5.03 -5.16
C GLY A 12 -0.09 4.66 -6.61
N VAL A 13 0.56 5.57 -7.33
CA VAL A 13 0.95 5.38 -8.72
C VAL A 13 2.46 5.56 -8.83
N ASP A 14 3.13 4.60 -9.46
CA ASP A 14 4.56 4.70 -9.79
C ASP A 14 4.82 5.78 -10.84
N VAL A 15 6.07 6.21 -10.99
CA VAL A 15 6.51 7.17 -12.02
C VAL A 15 6.10 6.77 -13.45
N SER A 16 5.93 5.47 -13.69
CA SER A 16 5.50 4.92 -14.99
C SER A 16 3.97 4.92 -15.19
N GLY A 17 3.19 5.40 -14.23
CA GLY A 17 1.73 5.39 -14.28
C GLY A 17 1.07 4.09 -13.81
N LYS A 18 1.84 3.16 -13.21
CA LYS A 18 1.30 1.89 -12.70
C LYS A 18 0.71 2.07 -11.32
N ALA A 19 -0.54 1.65 -11.14
CA ALA A 19 -1.22 1.71 -9.85
C ALA A 19 -0.72 0.57 -8.95
N LEU A 20 -0.17 0.90 -7.77
CA LEU A 20 0.45 -0.04 -6.84
C LEU A 20 -0.20 0.01 -5.46
N VAL A 21 -0.26 -1.15 -4.82
CA VAL A 21 -0.52 -1.27 -3.37
C VAL A 21 0.78 -1.62 -2.68
N VAL A 22 1.10 -0.88 -1.63
CA VAL A 22 2.31 -1.07 -0.82
C VAL A 22 1.89 -1.42 0.61
N ALA A 23 2.26 -2.62 1.05
CA ALA A 23 2.13 -3.03 2.43
C ALA A 23 3.39 -2.65 3.20
N HIS A 24 3.23 -1.91 4.28
CA HIS A 24 4.34 -1.47 5.12
C HIS A 24 3.97 -1.54 6.60
N SER A 25 4.98 -1.62 7.45
CA SER A 25 4.84 -1.29 8.87
C SER A 25 5.64 -0.04 9.16
N GLU A 26 5.16 0.74 10.12
CA GLU A 26 5.78 1.96 10.58
C GLU A 26 6.28 1.73 12.01
N HIS A 27 7.55 2.04 12.26
CA HIS A 27 8.16 1.94 13.58
C HIS A 27 8.99 3.19 13.86
N GLY A 28 8.43 4.10 14.66
CA GLY A 28 9.01 5.43 14.86
C GLY A 28 9.17 6.16 13.52
N ASP A 29 10.38 6.61 13.21
CA ASP A 29 10.71 7.28 11.95
C ASP A 29 11.07 6.31 10.80
N THR A 30 10.95 5.00 11.02
CA THR A 30 11.32 3.99 10.02
C THR A 30 10.09 3.36 9.39
N ILE A 31 10.00 3.46 8.07
CA ILE A 31 9.02 2.74 7.25
C ILE A 31 9.67 1.48 6.70
N ARG A 32 9.16 0.30 7.08
CA ARG A 32 9.57 -0.98 6.49
C ARG A 32 8.56 -1.42 5.44
N ILE A 33 8.98 -1.41 4.18
CA ILE A 33 8.20 -2.02 3.10
C ILE A 33 8.22 -3.54 3.27
N ILE A 34 7.04 -4.14 3.36
CA ILE A 34 6.86 -5.59 3.50
C ILE A 34 6.64 -6.20 2.12
N SER A 35 5.76 -5.60 1.31
CA SER A 35 5.50 -6.04 -0.05
C SER A 35 4.92 -4.92 -0.91
N SER A 36 5.11 -5.03 -2.21
CA SER A 36 4.49 -4.16 -3.22
C SER A 36 3.92 -5.02 -4.33
N ARG A 37 2.71 -4.70 -4.78
CA ARG A 37 2.07 -5.36 -5.92
C ARG A 37 1.30 -4.37 -6.77
N GLU A 38 1.05 -4.74 -8.03
CA GLU A 38 0.11 -4.02 -8.86
C GLU A 38 -1.30 -4.11 -8.25
N MET A 39 -2.04 -3.00 -8.29
CA MET A 39 -3.44 -2.97 -7.89
C MET A 39 -4.24 -3.93 -8.74
N THR A 40 -5.13 -4.70 -8.10
CA THR A 40 -6.19 -5.39 -8.82
C THR A 40 -7.13 -4.38 -9.47
N ARG A 41 -7.89 -4.81 -10.50
CA ARG A 41 -8.89 -3.95 -11.17
C ARG A 41 -9.89 -3.33 -10.19
N GLN A 42 -10.26 -4.07 -9.14
CA GLN A 42 -11.17 -3.60 -8.11
C GLN A 42 -10.54 -2.55 -7.19
N GLU A 43 -9.32 -2.79 -6.69
CA GLU A 43 -8.57 -1.82 -5.88
C GLU A 43 -8.31 -0.53 -6.66
N ARG A 44 -7.94 -0.66 -7.93
CA ARG A 44 -7.72 0.48 -8.82
C ARG A 44 -8.99 1.33 -8.97
N ARG A 45 -10.13 0.70 -9.21
CA ARG A 45 -11.41 1.42 -9.33
C ARG A 45 -11.78 2.14 -8.04
N ALA A 46 -11.55 1.53 -6.88
CA ALA A 46 -11.80 2.15 -5.58
C ALA A 46 -10.88 3.36 -5.34
N TYR A 47 -9.59 3.23 -5.69
CA TYR A 47 -8.62 4.31 -5.61
C TYR A 47 -8.97 5.47 -6.55
N GLU A 48 -9.32 5.20 -7.80
CA GLU A 48 -9.71 6.21 -8.79
C GLU A 48 -11.04 6.90 -8.46
N THR A 49 -11.96 6.21 -7.78
CA THR A 49 -13.28 6.78 -7.42
C THR A 49 -13.22 7.68 -6.18
N THR A 50 -12.26 7.44 -5.29
CA THR A 50 -12.09 8.22 -4.05
C THR A 50 -11.27 9.50 -4.27
N ARG A 51 -10.62 9.63 -5.44
CA ARG A 51 -9.79 10.77 -5.81
C ARG A 51 -10.60 12.00 -6.25
#